data_AF-A0A9D1VSX5-F1
#
_entry.id   AF-A0A9D1VSX5-F1
#
_cell.length_a   1.000
_cell.length_b   1.000
_cell.length_c   1.000
_cell.angle_alpha   90.00
_cell.angle_beta   90.00
_cell.angle_gamma   90.00
#
_symmetry.space_group_name_H-M   'P 1'
#
loop_
_entity.id
_entity.type
_entity.pdbx_description
1 polymer ?
#
loop_
_entity_poly.entity_id
_entity_poly.type
_entity_poly.pdbx_seq_one_letter_code
_entity_poly.pdbx_strand_id
1 'polypeptide(L)'
;MQKDMKRYYQKYRRRSDMALFLVLGGILAAVGVFGACSVEPVGLGAAVAAAGVLLAVLPQFAVFARCGFRGKDFVYRRAGLPRRIPAGEIGAAVLCIYDEYRRWKGFTPVTFAGQNGPLPLPALVLLRRREGVEEELDICDTRSNTCAVFRKDVIASAPLDFDLLRELYESDFAGSFYISEYIHELYKPGFEQLFGGDGRVVVYDRIPKAVKERLQK
;
A
#
# COMPACT_ATOMS: atom_id res chain seq x y z
N MET A 1 1.19 -23.75 18.99
CA MET A 1 1.02 -22.47 19.71
C MET A 1 0.71 -21.39 18.68
N GLN A 2 -0.51 -20.87 18.63
CA GLN A 2 -0.91 -19.89 17.61
C GLN A 2 -0.36 -18.52 18.01
N LYS A 3 0.79 -18.13 17.45
CA LYS A 3 1.42 -16.83 17.71
C LYS A 3 0.43 -15.75 17.29
N ASP A 4 0.11 -14.82 18.20
CA ASP A 4 -0.74 -13.67 17.89
C ASP A 4 -0.11 -12.90 16.71
N MET A 5 -0.95 -12.53 15.73
CA MET A 5 -0.49 -11.88 14.50
C MET A 5 0.15 -10.53 14.83
N LYS A 6 1.43 -10.36 14.49
CA LYS A 6 2.09 -9.04 14.53
C LYS A 6 1.34 -8.08 13.61
N ARG A 7 1.10 -6.86 14.08
CA ARG A 7 0.19 -5.91 13.43
C ARG A 7 0.99 -4.86 12.67
N TYR A 8 0.98 -4.95 11.35
CA TYR A 8 1.54 -3.93 10.46
C TYR A 8 0.42 -3.08 9.87
N TYR A 9 0.72 -1.81 9.59
CA TYR A 9 -0.27 -0.85 9.12
C TYR A 9 -0.06 -0.51 7.65
N GLN A 10 -1.09 -0.77 6.87
CA GLN A 10 -1.22 -0.29 5.51
C GLN A 10 -2.07 0.98 5.50
N LYS A 11 -1.56 2.04 4.85
CA LYS A 11 -2.35 3.24 4.56
C LYS A 11 -3.09 3.05 3.24
N TYR A 12 -4.42 3.05 3.30
CA TYR A 12 -5.28 3.10 2.11
C TYR A 12 -5.87 4.49 1.95
N ARG A 13 -5.90 4.97 0.70
CA ARG A 13 -6.76 6.09 0.28
C ARG A 13 -7.91 5.54 -0.57
N ARG A 14 -9.15 5.71 -0.11
CA ARG A 14 -10.36 5.51 -0.95
C ARG A 14 -10.40 6.64 -1.98
N ARG A 15 -9.70 6.48 -3.11
CA ARG A 15 -9.49 7.58 -4.08
C ARG A 15 -10.62 7.73 -5.09
N SER A 16 -11.19 6.63 -5.58
CA SER A 16 -12.26 6.67 -6.60
C SER A 16 -13.62 7.02 -6.01
N ASP A 17 -13.91 6.56 -4.79
CA ASP A 17 -15.27 6.63 -4.28
C ASP A 17 -15.49 7.88 -3.41
N MET A 18 -14.44 8.64 -3.09
CA MET A 18 -14.55 9.82 -2.22
C MET A 18 -15.48 10.87 -2.83
N ALA A 19 -15.33 11.18 -4.12
CA ALA A 19 -16.21 12.13 -4.81
C ALA A 19 -17.66 11.63 -4.85
N LEU A 20 -17.85 10.34 -5.15
CA LEU A 20 -19.17 9.70 -5.17
C LEU A 20 -19.84 9.77 -3.79
N PHE A 21 -19.13 9.41 -2.73
CA PHE A 21 -19.65 9.46 -1.35
C PHE A 21 -19.89 10.90 -0.86
N LEU A 22 -19.07 11.87 -1.29
CA LEU A 22 -19.28 13.27 -0.93
C LEU A 22 -20.53 13.82 -1.63
N VAL A 23 -20.74 13.48 -2.91
CA VAL A 23 -21.92 13.88 -3.69
C VAL A 23 -23.19 13.17 -3.17
N LEU A 24 -23.19 11.84 -3.04
CA LEU A 24 -24.33 11.10 -2.49
C LEU A 24 -24.66 11.51 -1.06
N GLY A 25 -23.63 11.69 -0.23
CA GLY A 25 -23.81 12.12 1.15
C GLY A 25 -24.37 13.55 1.25
N GLY A 26 -23.91 14.45 0.39
CA GLY A 26 -24.46 15.81 0.29
C GLY A 26 -25.92 15.83 -0.17
N ILE A 27 -26.28 15.02 -1.17
CA ILE A 27 -27.67 14.87 -1.64
C ILE A 27 -28.57 14.33 -0.52
N LEU A 28 -28.16 13.25 0.15
CA LEU A 28 -28.91 12.66 1.26
C LEU A 28 -29.05 13.64 2.44
N ALA A 29 -28.00 14.40 2.75
CA ALA A 29 -28.06 15.44 3.77
C ALA A 29 -29.08 16.52 3.43
N ALA A 30 -29.06 17.03 2.20
CA ALA A 30 -30.03 18.03 1.73
C ALA A 30 -31.47 17.49 1.76
N VAL A 31 -31.70 16.30 1.20
CA VAL A 31 -33.02 15.65 1.21
C VAL A 31 -33.53 15.41 2.63
N GLY A 32 -32.65 15.00 3.55
CA GLY A 32 -33.00 14.81 4.96
C GLY A 32 -33.42 16.12 5.65
N VAL A 33 -32.70 17.22 5.38
CA VAL A 33 -33.06 18.55 5.92
C VAL A 33 -34.40 19.03 5.36
N PHE A 34 -34.62 18.90 4.05
CA PHE A 34 -35.92 19.25 3.45
C PHE A 34 -37.05 18.37 4.00
N GLY A 35 -36.82 17.06 4.14
CA GLY A 35 -37.80 16.13 4.70
C GLY A 35 -38.14 16.44 6.17
N ALA A 36 -37.16 16.81 6.98
CA ALA A 36 -37.37 17.19 8.38
C ALA A 36 -38.18 18.48 8.53
N CYS A 37 -38.07 19.41 7.57
CA CYS A 37 -38.83 20.66 7.56
C CYS A 37 -40.23 20.53 6.96
N SER A 38 -40.52 19.46 6.19
CA SER A 38 -41.73 19.39 5.37
C SER A 38 -42.60 18.16 5.60
N VAL A 39 -42.14 17.13 6.30
CA VAL A 39 -42.88 15.87 6.47
C VAL A 39 -42.84 15.40 7.93
N GLU A 40 -44.01 15.13 8.50
CA GLU A 40 -44.11 14.38 9.75
C GLU A 40 -44.07 12.87 9.45
N PRO A 41 -43.28 12.08 10.19
CA PRO A 41 -42.50 12.46 11.37
C PRO A 41 -41.10 13.02 11.03
N VAL A 42 -40.74 14.13 11.68
CA VAL A 42 -39.45 14.82 11.59
C VAL A 42 -38.25 13.88 11.81
N GLY A 43 -38.43 12.84 12.63
CA GLY A 43 -37.39 11.85 12.95
C GLY A 43 -36.83 11.12 11.72
N LEU A 44 -37.63 10.91 10.68
CA LEU A 44 -37.18 10.22 9.47
C LEU A 44 -36.28 11.12 8.62
N GLY A 45 -36.61 12.41 8.50
CA GLY A 45 -35.76 13.42 7.86
C GLY A 45 -34.43 13.61 8.60
N ALA A 46 -34.46 13.68 9.93
CA ALA A 46 -33.25 13.77 10.75
C ALA A 46 -32.32 12.55 10.60
N ALA A 47 -32.89 11.33 10.55
CA ALA A 47 -32.11 10.11 10.34
C ALA A 47 -31.45 10.06 8.95
N VAL A 48 -32.17 10.47 7.90
CA VAL A 48 -31.63 10.56 6.52
C VAL A 48 -30.52 11.61 6.44
N ALA A 49 -30.69 12.76 7.10
CA ALA A 49 -29.68 13.80 7.16
C ALA A 49 -28.39 13.30 7.86
N ALA A 50 -28.54 12.67 9.02
CA ALA A 50 -27.42 12.07 9.76
C ALA A 50 -26.69 10.99 8.94
N ALA A 51 -27.45 10.13 8.24
CA ALA A 51 -26.89 9.12 7.36
C ALA A 51 -26.12 9.75 6.17
N GLY A 52 -26.65 10.82 5.57
CA GLY A 52 -25.97 11.57 4.51
C GLY A 52 -24.66 12.19 4.97
N VAL A 53 -24.65 12.83 6.15
CA VAL A 53 -23.43 13.40 6.75
C VAL A 53 -22.40 12.31 7.06
N LEU A 54 -22.82 11.19 7.65
CA LEU A 54 -21.94 10.04 7.90
C LEU A 54 -21.33 9.50 6.60
N LEU A 55 -22.15 9.38 5.55
CA LEU A 55 -21.72 8.88 4.25
C LEU A 55 -20.72 9.84 3.57
N ALA A 56 -20.86 11.15 3.76
CA ALA A 56 -19.91 12.15 3.26
C ALA A 56 -18.59 12.22 4.05
N VAL A 57 -18.62 11.93 5.35
CA VAL A 57 -17.49 12.11 6.27
C VAL A 57 -16.66 10.83 6.46
N LEU A 58 -17.28 9.65 6.57
CA LEU A 58 -16.60 8.36 6.75
C LEU A 58 -15.48 8.06 5.72
N PRO A 59 -15.62 8.38 4.41
CA PRO A 59 -14.57 8.13 3.42
C PRO A 59 -13.35 9.04 3.57
N GLN A 60 -13.44 10.13 4.36
CA GLN A 60 -12.36 11.12 4.50
C GLN A 60 -11.26 10.65 5.45
N PHE A 61 -11.52 9.65 6.28
CA PHE A 61 -10.52 9.08 7.17
C PHE A 61 -9.67 8.05 6.40
N ALA A 62 -8.35 8.26 6.41
CA ALA A 62 -7.41 7.25 5.95
C ALA A 62 -7.63 5.98 6.78
N VAL A 63 -8.13 4.92 6.13
CA VAL A 63 -8.35 3.66 6.83
C VAL A 63 -6.99 3.00 7.00
N PHE A 64 -6.49 3.02 8.23
CA PHE A 64 -5.40 2.17 8.66
C PHE A 64 -5.89 0.74 8.62
N ALA A 65 -5.43 -0.01 7.62
CA ALA A 65 -5.78 -1.40 7.50
C ALA A 65 -4.64 -2.26 8.02
N ARG A 66 -4.97 -3.23 8.86
CA ARG A 66 -4.00 -4.17 9.38
C ARG A 66 -3.60 -5.16 8.28
N CYS A 67 -2.31 -5.44 8.20
CA CYS A 67 -1.76 -6.53 7.40
C CYS A 67 -0.68 -7.28 8.21
N GLY A 68 -0.39 -8.52 7.81
CA GLY A 68 0.62 -9.35 8.47
C GLY A 68 0.39 -10.84 8.25
N PHE A 69 1.30 -11.66 8.75
CA PHE A 69 1.23 -13.11 8.63
C PHE A 69 0.39 -13.74 9.74
N ARG A 70 -0.48 -14.67 9.35
CA ARG A 70 -1.21 -15.54 10.26
C ARG A 70 -0.96 -17.00 9.86
N GLY A 71 0.09 -17.60 10.44
CA GLY A 71 0.57 -18.90 10.00
C GLY A 71 1.18 -18.79 8.60
N LYS A 72 0.71 -19.60 7.65
CA LYS A 72 1.18 -19.61 6.25
C LYS A 72 0.53 -18.54 5.36
N ASP A 73 -0.54 -17.90 5.86
CA ASP A 73 -1.31 -16.93 5.08
C ASP A 73 -0.89 -15.50 5.41
N PHE A 74 -0.78 -14.69 4.36
CA PHE A 74 -0.72 -13.25 4.49
C PHE A 74 -2.15 -12.66 4.53
N VAL A 75 -2.49 -12.01 5.63
CA VAL A 75 -3.81 -11.40 5.85
C VAL A 75 -3.71 -9.91 5.57
N TYR A 76 -4.63 -9.38 4.77
CA TYR A 76 -4.69 -7.96 4.43
C TYR A 76 -6.14 -7.52 4.22
N ARG A 77 -6.39 -6.21 4.01
CA ARG A 77 -7.72 -5.71 3.64
C ARG A 77 -7.64 -4.90 2.38
N ARG A 78 -8.42 -5.22 1.36
CA ARG A 78 -8.51 -4.42 0.13
C ARG A 78 -9.87 -3.71 0.10
N ALA A 79 -9.87 -2.38 -0.03
CA ALA A 79 -11.08 -1.55 0.01
C ALA A 79 -11.97 -1.74 1.27
N GLY A 80 -11.39 -2.21 2.38
CA GLY A 80 -12.08 -2.50 3.64
C GLY A 80 -12.52 -3.96 3.79
N LEU A 81 -12.47 -4.77 2.72
CA LEU A 81 -12.81 -6.18 2.76
C LEU A 81 -11.58 -7.01 3.21
N PRO A 82 -11.70 -7.86 4.24
CA PRO A 82 -10.63 -8.75 4.65
C PRO A 82 -10.35 -9.78 3.55
N ARG A 83 -9.07 -9.98 3.25
CA ARG A 83 -8.57 -10.96 2.29
C ARG A 83 -7.40 -11.73 2.90
N ARG A 84 -7.17 -12.93 2.38
CA ARG A 84 -6.05 -13.80 2.74
C ARG A 84 -5.45 -14.34 1.46
N ILE A 85 -4.15 -14.54 1.45
CA ILE A 85 -3.42 -15.18 0.36
C ILE A 85 -2.30 -16.02 0.96
N PRO A 86 -2.10 -17.28 0.52
CA PRO A 86 -0.94 -18.07 0.92
C PRO A 86 0.36 -17.36 0.55
N ALA A 87 1.39 -17.44 1.40
CA ALA A 87 2.68 -16.80 1.13
C ALA A 87 3.31 -17.23 -0.21
N GLY A 88 3.13 -18.50 -0.59
CA GLY A 88 3.63 -19.05 -1.86
C GLY A 88 2.92 -18.54 -3.10
N GLU A 89 1.74 -17.92 -2.97
CA GLU A 89 1.03 -17.28 -4.10
C GLU A 89 1.44 -15.81 -4.30
N ILE A 90 2.29 -15.26 -3.43
CA ILE A 90 2.84 -13.91 -3.61
C ILE A 90 3.98 -14.01 -4.62
N GLY A 91 3.83 -13.35 -5.77
CA GLY A 91 4.76 -13.45 -6.89
C GLY A 91 5.98 -12.55 -6.76
N ALA A 92 5.83 -11.37 -6.17
CA ALA A 92 6.93 -10.42 -6.02
C ALA A 92 6.77 -9.50 -4.79
N ALA A 93 7.90 -9.10 -4.23
CA ALA A 93 7.99 -8.14 -3.14
C ALA A 93 8.90 -6.98 -3.56
N VAL A 94 8.31 -5.81 -3.82
CA VAL A 94 9.03 -4.63 -4.28
C VAL A 94 9.33 -3.71 -3.10
N LEU A 95 10.61 -3.42 -2.88
CA LEU A 95 11.13 -2.50 -1.89
C LEU A 95 11.53 -1.20 -2.56
N CYS A 96 10.78 -0.14 -2.27
CA CYS A 96 10.91 1.17 -2.93
C CYS A 96 10.79 2.31 -1.90
N ILE A 97 10.83 3.57 -2.33
CA ILE A 97 10.68 4.71 -1.41
C ILE A 97 9.23 4.82 -0.95
N TYR A 98 9.03 5.02 0.35
CA TYR A 98 7.72 5.28 0.91
C TYR A 98 7.31 6.74 0.74
N ASP A 99 6.12 6.93 0.17
CA ASP A 99 5.55 8.24 -0.09
C ASP A 99 4.12 8.35 0.46
N GLU A 100 3.80 9.56 0.92
CA GLU A 100 2.49 9.90 1.44
C GLU A 100 1.89 11.08 0.71
N TYR A 101 0.56 11.05 0.59
CA TYR A 101 -0.16 12.17 0.03
C TYR A 101 -0.18 13.33 1.02
N ARG A 102 0.45 14.44 0.65
CA ARG A 102 0.31 15.71 1.36
C ARG A 102 -0.73 16.57 0.63
N ARG A 103 -1.69 17.11 1.40
CA ARG A 103 -2.73 18.00 0.86
C ARG A 103 -2.08 19.09 0.01
N TRP A 104 -2.59 19.28 -1.21
CA TRP A 104 -2.12 20.28 -2.18
C TRP A 104 -0.71 20.11 -2.74
N LYS A 105 0.09 19.15 -2.23
CA LYS A 105 1.47 18.89 -2.68
C LYS A 105 1.63 17.58 -3.44
N GLY A 106 0.56 16.78 -3.53
CA GLY A 106 0.62 15.48 -4.19
C GLY A 106 1.27 14.41 -3.31
N PHE A 107 1.80 13.36 -3.92
CA PHE A 107 2.58 12.36 -3.21
C PHE A 107 4.00 12.84 -3.01
N THR A 108 4.48 12.80 -1.78
CA THR A 108 5.82 13.21 -1.41
C THR A 108 6.50 12.12 -0.60
N PRO A 109 7.77 11.79 -0.89
CA PRO A 109 8.55 10.88 -0.05
C PRO A 109 8.52 11.28 1.41
N VAL A 110 8.37 10.30 2.29
CA VAL A 110 8.47 10.51 3.73
C VAL A 110 9.91 10.27 4.15
N THR A 111 10.46 11.23 4.89
CA THR A 111 11.81 11.16 5.43
C THR A 111 11.78 11.20 6.95
N PHE A 112 12.79 10.62 7.58
CA PHE A 112 13.07 10.79 9.02
C PHE A 112 14.43 11.48 9.18
N ALA A 113 14.65 12.08 10.35
CA ALA A 113 15.91 12.73 10.66
C ALA A 113 16.99 11.66 10.92
N GLY A 114 17.88 11.47 9.95
CA GLY A 114 19.09 10.67 10.11
C GLY A 114 20.25 11.52 10.61
N GLN A 115 21.35 10.86 11.00
CA GLN A 115 22.56 11.53 11.49
C GLN A 115 23.20 12.42 10.42
N ASN A 116 23.09 12.04 9.14
CA ASN A 116 23.68 12.75 7.99
C ASN A 116 22.65 13.53 7.16
N GLY A 117 21.46 13.79 7.70
CA GLY A 117 20.37 14.48 7.01
C GLY A 117 19.09 13.64 6.88
N PRO A 118 18.07 14.15 6.16
CA PRO A 118 16.80 13.47 5.99
C PRO A 118 16.96 12.21 5.14
N LEU A 119 16.65 11.05 5.72
CA LEU A 119 16.71 9.75 5.05
C LEU A 119 15.30 9.30 4.66
N PRO A 120 15.09 8.81 3.42
CA PRO A 120 13.79 8.31 3.01
C PRO A 120 13.45 6.99 3.70
N LEU A 121 12.18 6.87 4.05
CA LEU A 121 11.65 5.66 4.63
C LEU A 121 11.37 4.63 3.52
N PRO A 122 11.78 3.36 3.66
CA PRO A 122 11.48 2.33 2.68
C PRO A 122 10.03 1.86 2.78
N ALA A 123 9.48 1.37 1.69
CA ALA A 123 8.18 0.74 1.59
C ALA A 123 8.32 -0.71 1.11
N LEU A 124 7.35 -1.53 1.47
CA LEU A 124 7.16 -2.87 0.92
C LEU A 124 5.85 -2.90 0.13
N VAL A 125 5.91 -3.30 -1.13
CA VAL A 125 4.74 -3.54 -2.00
C VAL A 125 4.72 -5.00 -2.41
N LEU A 126 3.67 -5.72 -2.01
CA LEU A 126 3.46 -7.12 -2.36
C LEU A 126 2.59 -7.21 -3.59
N LEU A 127 3.08 -7.93 -4.60
CA LEU A 127 2.43 -8.16 -5.87
C LEU A 127 2.08 -9.63 -6.03
N ARG A 128 0.93 -9.89 -6.65
CA ARG A 128 0.53 -11.24 -7.08
C ARG A 128 1.29 -11.69 -8.32
N ARG A 129 1.69 -10.75 -9.18
CA ARG A 129 2.43 -11.03 -10.42
C ARG A 129 3.83 -11.57 -10.10
N ARG A 130 4.25 -12.61 -10.80
CA ARG A 130 5.59 -13.23 -10.68
C ARG A 130 6.49 -12.90 -11.87
N GLU A 131 5.94 -12.97 -13.08
CA GLU A 131 6.68 -12.78 -14.33
C GLU A 131 6.46 -11.36 -14.89
N GLY A 132 7.43 -10.85 -15.67
CA GLY A 132 7.34 -9.53 -16.30
C GLY A 132 7.36 -8.35 -15.35
N VAL A 133 7.67 -8.56 -14.06
CA VAL A 133 7.78 -7.47 -13.07
C VAL A 133 8.97 -6.59 -13.42
N GLU A 134 10.12 -7.18 -13.74
CA GLU A 134 11.39 -6.50 -14.05
C GLU A 134 11.31 -5.50 -15.20
N GLU A 135 10.39 -5.69 -16.14
CA GLU A 135 10.23 -4.85 -17.32
C GLU A 135 9.64 -3.47 -17.00
N GLU A 136 8.89 -3.36 -15.91
CA GLU A 136 8.19 -2.14 -15.50
C GLU A 136 8.82 -1.49 -14.25
N LEU A 137 9.93 -2.04 -13.71
CA LEU A 137 10.56 -1.57 -12.47
C LEU A 137 11.29 -0.23 -12.61
N ASP A 138 11.68 0.16 -13.81
CA ASP A 138 12.39 1.41 -14.13
C ASP A 138 11.62 2.66 -13.66
N ILE A 139 10.29 2.60 -13.71
CA ILE A 139 9.38 3.65 -13.24
C ILE A 139 8.85 3.45 -11.82
N CYS A 140 9.27 2.39 -11.12
CA CYS A 140 8.77 1.99 -9.79
C CYS A 140 9.67 2.46 -8.64
N ASP A 141 9.95 3.76 -8.56
CA ASP A 141 10.81 4.35 -7.53
C ASP A 141 10.13 4.57 -6.16
N THR A 142 8.83 4.85 -6.19
CA THR A 142 8.01 5.15 -5.02
C THR A 142 6.86 4.17 -4.87
N ARG A 143 6.39 3.98 -3.63
CA ARG A 143 5.26 3.09 -3.33
C ARG A 143 4.05 3.44 -4.18
N SER A 144 3.70 4.71 -4.36
CA SER A 144 2.56 5.09 -5.19
C SER A 144 2.76 4.78 -6.67
N ASN A 145 3.96 4.97 -7.22
CA ASN A 145 4.26 4.63 -8.62
C ASN A 145 4.16 3.11 -8.82
N THR A 146 4.79 2.31 -7.97
CA THR A 146 4.66 0.84 -8.00
C THR A 146 3.20 0.39 -7.88
N CYS A 147 2.42 1.03 -7.00
CA CYS A 147 0.98 0.74 -6.87
C CYS A 147 0.17 1.15 -8.12
N ALA A 148 0.60 2.18 -8.85
CA ALA A 148 -0.10 2.67 -10.04
C ALA A 148 0.17 1.76 -11.24
N VAL A 149 1.45 1.40 -11.44
CA VAL A 149 1.93 0.49 -12.49
C VAL A 149 1.27 -0.89 -12.35
N PHE A 150 1.40 -1.50 -11.17
CA PHE A 150 0.88 -2.84 -10.91
C PHE A 150 -0.53 -2.86 -10.28
N ARG A 151 -1.37 -1.84 -10.53
CA ARG A 151 -2.64 -1.60 -9.80
C ARG A 151 -3.55 -2.83 -9.63
N LYS A 152 -3.59 -3.72 -10.62
CA LYS A 152 -4.43 -4.94 -10.57
C LYS A 152 -3.81 -6.01 -9.66
N ASP A 153 -2.49 -6.08 -9.63
CA ASP A 153 -1.69 -7.12 -9.00
C ASP A 153 -1.28 -6.78 -7.56
N VAL A 154 -1.44 -5.53 -7.10
CA VAL A 154 -1.17 -5.14 -5.71
C VAL A 154 -2.04 -5.94 -4.73
N ILE A 155 -1.35 -6.64 -3.83
CA ILE A 155 -1.91 -7.30 -2.64
C ILE A 155 -1.95 -6.28 -1.51
N ALA A 156 -0.78 -5.80 -1.09
CA ALA A 156 -0.62 -4.85 -0.01
C ALA A 156 0.57 -3.92 -0.26
N SER A 157 0.54 -2.75 0.37
CA SER A 157 1.61 -1.76 0.32
C SER A 157 1.76 -1.12 1.70
N ALA A 158 2.90 -1.24 2.35
CA ALA A 158 3.11 -0.70 3.70
C ALA A 158 4.45 0.04 3.78
N PRO A 159 4.64 0.94 4.77
CA PRO A 159 5.99 1.27 5.23
C PRO A 159 6.74 -0.03 5.53
N LEU A 160 8.03 -0.08 5.18
CA LEU A 160 8.83 -1.27 5.45
C LEU A 160 9.06 -1.40 6.95
N ASP A 161 8.70 -2.56 7.46
CA ASP A 161 9.09 -3.04 8.77
C ASP A 161 9.99 -4.26 8.56
N PHE A 162 11.21 -4.23 9.10
CA PHE A 162 12.17 -5.32 8.92
C PHE A 162 11.68 -6.63 9.55
N ASP A 163 10.83 -6.58 10.58
CA ASP A 163 10.21 -7.78 11.12
C ASP A 163 9.24 -8.39 10.10
N LEU A 164 8.44 -7.56 9.43
CA LEU A 164 7.51 -8.05 8.39
C LEU A 164 8.29 -8.64 7.20
N LEU A 165 9.38 -7.99 6.81
CA LEU A 165 10.24 -8.46 5.74
C LEU A 165 10.88 -9.81 6.10
N ARG A 166 11.32 -9.97 7.35
CA ARG A 166 11.83 -11.25 7.87
C ARG A 166 10.76 -12.33 7.90
N GLU A 167 9.56 -12.02 8.37
CA GLU A 167 8.43 -12.96 8.35
C GLU A 167 8.08 -13.42 6.93
N LEU A 168 8.11 -12.50 5.95
CA LEU A 168 7.93 -12.85 4.54
C LEU A 168 9.06 -13.73 4.02
N TYR A 169 10.31 -13.40 4.33
CA TYR A 169 11.49 -14.14 3.90
C TYR A 169 11.54 -15.57 4.45
N GLU A 170 11.15 -15.75 5.72
CA GLU A 170 11.11 -17.04 6.42
C GLU A 170 9.83 -17.86 6.11
N SER A 171 8.86 -17.27 5.39
CA SER A 171 7.62 -17.95 4.99
C SER A 171 7.81 -18.82 3.74
N ASP A 172 6.72 -19.48 3.29
CA ASP A 172 6.67 -20.24 2.02
C ASP A 172 6.73 -19.33 0.77
N PHE A 173 7.26 -18.10 0.88
CA PHE A 173 7.39 -17.14 -0.22
C PHE A 173 8.37 -17.63 -1.29
N ALA A 174 7.84 -17.88 -2.49
CA ALA A 174 8.59 -18.39 -3.64
C ALA A 174 8.84 -17.33 -4.73
N GLY A 175 8.42 -16.09 -4.50
CA GLY A 175 8.62 -14.96 -5.41
C GLY A 175 10.02 -14.35 -5.30
N SER A 176 10.20 -13.24 -6.01
CA SER A 176 11.45 -12.48 -6.00
C SER A 176 11.31 -11.19 -5.18
N PHE A 177 12.39 -10.79 -4.51
CA PHE A 177 12.51 -9.50 -3.85
C PHE A 177 13.16 -8.51 -4.82
N TYR A 178 12.45 -7.47 -5.19
CA TYR A 178 12.95 -6.40 -6.04
C TYR A 178 13.27 -5.18 -5.20
N ILE A 179 14.54 -4.80 -5.07
CA ILE A 179 14.95 -3.68 -4.22
C ILE A 179 15.48 -2.56 -5.09
N SER A 180 14.92 -1.36 -4.95
CA SER A 180 15.47 -0.17 -5.62
C SER A 180 16.91 0.04 -5.16
N GLU A 181 17.84 0.22 -6.09
CA GLU A 181 19.27 0.43 -5.84
C GLU A 181 19.51 1.49 -4.74
N TYR A 182 18.84 2.62 -4.84
CA TYR A 182 18.93 3.68 -3.86
C TYR A 182 18.53 3.25 -2.44
N ILE A 183 17.46 2.46 -2.30
CA ILE A 183 17.05 1.91 -0.99
C ILE A 183 18.02 0.81 -0.54
N HIS A 184 18.49 -0.02 -1.47
CA HIS A 184 19.45 -1.09 -1.21
C HIS A 184 20.73 -0.53 -0.59
N GLU A 185 21.30 0.53 -1.18
CA GLU A 185 22.50 1.18 -0.65
C GLU A 185 22.28 1.79 0.74
N LEU A 186 21.15 2.48 0.93
CA LEU A 186 20.87 3.18 2.19
C LEU A 186 20.70 2.22 3.38
N TYR A 187 20.16 1.03 3.14
CA TYR A 187 19.86 0.02 4.16
C TYR A 187 20.71 -1.25 4.00
N LYS A 188 21.82 -1.15 3.26
CA LYS A 188 22.68 -2.28 2.89
C LYS A 188 23.01 -3.22 4.06
N PRO A 189 23.42 -2.74 5.25
CA PRO A 189 23.72 -3.65 6.36
C PRO A 189 22.52 -4.50 6.79
N GLY A 190 21.31 -3.94 6.78
CA GLY A 190 20.09 -4.66 7.14
C GLY A 190 19.65 -5.67 6.09
N PHE A 191 19.82 -5.33 4.81
CA PHE A 191 19.51 -6.25 3.71
C PHE A 191 20.53 -7.37 3.58
N GLU A 192 21.82 -7.09 3.72
CA GLU A 192 22.87 -8.12 3.71
C GLU A 192 22.69 -9.10 4.87
N GLN A 193 22.32 -8.61 6.05
CA GLN A 193 22.01 -9.48 7.20
C GLN A 193 20.80 -10.37 6.95
N LEU A 194 19.78 -9.88 6.25
CA LEU A 194 18.54 -10.63 6.03
C LEU A 194 18.64 -11.61 4.86
N PHE A 195 19.22 -11.16 3.75
CA PHE A 195 19.20 -11.89 2.48
C PHE A 195 20.49 -12.63 2.17
N GLY A 196 21.63 -12.31 2.78
CA GLY A 196 22.85 -13.14 2.73
C GLY A 196 23.27 -13.70 1.36
N GLY A 197 23.10 -12.94 0.26
CA GLY A 197 23.43 -13.39 -1.10
C GLY A 197 22.39 -14.32 -1.76
N ASP A 198 21.15 -14.36 -1.25
CA ASP A 198 20.04 -15.13 -1.83
C ASP A 198 19.71 -14.69 -3.26
N GLY A 199 19.69 -15.64 -4.20
CA GLY A 199 19.37 -15.42 -5.61
C GLY A 199 17.93 -14.98 -5.89
N ARG A 200 17.04 -14.96 -4.88
CA ARG A 200 15.70 -14.37 -4.96
C ARG A 200 15.73 -12.84 -4.96
N VAL A 201 16.85 -12.22 -4.59
CA VAL A 201 16.98 -10.76 -4.51
C VAL A 201 17.51 -10.20 -5.82
N VAL A 202 16.78 -9.24 -6.38
CA VAL A 202 17.14 -8.48 -7.57
C VAL A 202 17.18 -7.01 -7.19
N VAL A 203 18.36 -6.40 -7.31
CA VAL A 203 18.51 -4.95 -7.16
C VAL A 203 18.27 -4.30 -8.53
N TYR A 204 17.33 -3.36 -8.59
CA TYR A 204 16.97 -2.67 -9.82
C TYR A 204 17.29 -1.18 -9.75
N ASP A 205 17.70 -0.62 -10.89
CA ASP A 205 17.91 0.81 -11.09
C ASP A 205 16.75 1.39 -11.93
N ARG A 206 16.88 2.67 -12.30
CA ARG A 206 15.89 3.36 -13.14
C ARG A 206 16.12 3.16 -14.65
N ILE A 207 16.98 2.23 -15.04
CA ILE A 207 17.30 2.00 -16.45
C ILE A 207 16.45 0.83 -16.94
N PRO A 208 15.59 1.04 -17.96
CA PRO A 208 14.76 -0.03 -18.49
C PRO A 208 15.62 -1.22 -18.93
N LYS A 209 15.18 -2.44 -18.61
CA LYS A 209 15.89 -3.68 -18.98
C LYS A 209 16.16 -3.76 -20.49
N ALA A 210 15.15 -3.40 -21.30
CA ALA A 210 15.27 -3.35 -22.75
C ALA A 210 16.35 -2.37 -23.25
N VAL A 211 16.67 -1.32 -22.50
CA VAL A 211 17.74 -0.38 -22.83
C VAL A 211 19.10 -0.96 -22.45
N LYS A 212 19.22 -1.62 -21.29
CA LYS A 212 20.46 -2.30 -20.88
C LYS A 212 20.88 -3.37 -21.89
N GLU A 213 19.93 -4.19 -22.34
CA GLU A 213 20.17 -5.23 -23.34
C GLU A 213 20.63 -4.66 -24.69
N ARG A 214 20.27 -3.40 -25.01
CA ARG A 214 20.75 -2.69 -26.20
C ARG A 214 22.11 -2.06 -26.02
N LEU A 215 22.47 -1.64 -24.80
CA LEU A 215 23.77 -1.03 -24.48
C LEU A 215 24.90 -2.07 -24.34
N GLN A 216 24.55 -3.35 -24.12
CA GLN A 216 25.49 -4.46 -24.01
C GLN A 216 25.78 -5.17 -25.36
N LYS A 217 25.15 -4.72 -26.45
CA LYS A 217 25.41 -5.18 -27.82
C LYS A 217 26.27 -4.16 -28.55
#